data_AF-A0A9Q0RFI5-F1
#
_entry.id   AF-A0A9Q0RFI5-F1
#
_cell.length_a   1.000
_cell.length_b   1.000
_cell.length_c   1.000
_cell.angle_alpha   90.00
_cell.angle_beta   90.00
_cell.angle_gamma   90.00
#
_symmetry.space_group_name_H-M   'P 1'
#
loop_
_entity.id
_entity.type
_entity.pdbx_description
1 polymer ?
#
loop_
_entity_poly.entity_id
_entity_poly.type
_entity_poly.pdbx_seq_one_letter_code
_entity_poly.pdbx_strand_id
1 'polypeptide(L)'
;MTFLQEFSQSIPYCDNQINNNFFNKCFKQVPTGGWTVLGEVVNSWMAPRTISLTLTLLIFSLPMILLGSRKKLVHSNQTIYRFFKMKFIILNFLHRICYGLTLDVMLLSIFRQNRPCNCDLNGSGKSQFGSIYGMPSGDALTGGIVGIFLIDEKPFYPLYSRILGGLIMFLVAIERVGMGYHSVGQVTTGIVVGSLLHFYSKKTPQYITFVDSFVQIVFGFVFLRIDKSLDHFKKNDSNNLYAWLIFGIAFVVFESLNMFQNENENENNNEISETSSQEIENETFINEQNQLLLSDAKEIDTWKTGDYYWMLITVFVQWFIVAISIAWEQYAWI
;
A
#
# COMPACT_ATOMS: atom_id res chain seq x y z
N MET A 1 -18.91 -51.95 -4.68
CA MET A 1 -17.71 -51.92 -5.54
C MET A 1 -17.94 -50.84 -6.61
N THR A 2 -18.10 -49.58 -6.18
CA THR A 2 -18.56 -48.45 -7.00
C THR A 2 -18.20 -47.13 -6.30
N PHE A 3 -16.91 -46.91 -6.03
CA PHE A 3 -16.41 -45.67 -5.41
C PHE A 3 -15.04 -45.22 -5.95
N LEU A 4 -14.59 -45.76 -7.08
CA LEU A 4 -13.26 -45.50 -7.65
C LEU A 4 -13.31 -45.07 -9.13
N GLN A 5 -14.38 -44.40 -9.56
CA GLN A 5 -14.56 -44.03 -10.97
C GLN A 5 -14.85 -42.53 -11.19
N GLU A 6 -14.57 -41.65 -10.23
CA GLU A 6 -14.80 -40.19 -10.37
C GLU A 6 -13.53 -39.30 -10.35
N PHE A 7 -12.32 -39.86 -10.24
CA PHE A 7 -11.07 -39.06 -10.28
C PHE A 7 -10.31 -39.14 -11.62
N SER A 8 -11.02 -39.37 -12.73
CA SER A 8 -10.51 -38.97 -14.05
C SER A 8 -10.86 -37.49 -14.28
N GLN A 9 -10.46 -36.61 -13.36
CA GLN A 9 -10.44 -35.18 -13.65
C GLN A 9 -9.38 -34.98 -14.74
N SER A 10 -9.83 -34.60 -15.93
CA SER A 10 -8.96 -34.20 -17.03
C SER A 10 -7.93 -33.21 -16.50
N ILE A 11 -6.64 -33.53 -16.64
CA ILE A 11 -5.55 -32.67 -16.21
C ILE A 11 -5.76 -31.30 -16.88
N PRO A 12 -5.88 -30.20 -16.11
CA PRO A 12 -6.06 -28.87 -16.66
C PRO A 12 -5.03 -28.58 -17.75
N TYR A 13 -5.50 -28.33 -18.96
CA TYR A 13 -4.65 -28.00 -20.09
C TYR A 13 -4.55 -26.48 -20.23
N CYS A 14 -3.32 -25.96 -20.25
CA CYS A 14 -3.02 -24.54 -20.30
C CYS A 14 -2.26 -24.20 -21.58
N ASP A 15 -2.76 -23.24 -22.34
CA ASP A 15 -2.07 -22.69 -23.48
C ASP A 15 -1.30 -21.42 -23.11
N ASN A 16 -0.14 -21.28 -23.74
CA ASN A 16 0.60 -20.04 -23.73
C ASN A 16 -0.05 -19.04 -24.71
N GLN A 17 -0.51 -17.89 -24.21
CA GLN A 17 -1.14 -16.84 -25.03
C GLN A 17 -0.15 -15.82 -25.60
N ILE A 18 1.11 -15.86 -25.14
CA ILE A 18 2.18 -14.96 -25.59
C ILE A 18 3.23 -15.79 -26.34
N ASN A 19 4.22 -15.13 -26.93
CA ASN A 19 5.39 -15.78 -27.53
C ASN A 19 6.01 -16.85 -26.61
N ASN A 20 6.47 -17.96 -27.20
CA ASN A 20 6.99 -19.13 -26.49
C ASN A 20 8.43 -18.99 -25.97
N ASN A 21 8.90 -17.78 -25.68
CA ASN A 21 10.22 -17.56 -25.10
C ASN A 21 10.20 -17.74 -23.57
N PHE A 22 11.36 -17.98 -22.94
CA PHE A 22 11.46 -18.18 -21.50
C PHE A 22 10.79 -17.06 -20.68
N PHE A 23 10.93 -15.80 -21.12
CA PHE A 23 10.39 -14.66 -20.40
C PHE A 23 8.87 -14.51 -20.47
N ASN A 24 8.21 -15.03 -21.51
CA ASN A 24 6.78 -14.87 -21.74
C ASN A 24 5.98 -16.18 -21.65
N LYS A 25 6.65 -17.31 -21.37
CA LYS A 25 6.00 -18.62 -21.32
C LYS A 25 5.07 -18.75 -20.11
N CYS A 26 3.97 -19.49 -20.29
CA CYS A 26 3.16 -20.00 -19.21
C CYS A 26 3.90 -21.11 -18.42
N PHE A 27 4.12 -20.88 -17.12
CA PHE A 27 4.79 -21.83 -16.21
C PHE A 27 3.85 -22.45 -15.17
N LYS A 28 2.53 -22.39 -15.41
CA LYS A 28 1.55 -22.90 -14.46
C LYS A 28 1.83 -24.36 -14.11
N GLN A 29 1.94 -24.65 -12.83
CA GLN A 29 2.10 -26.02 -12.33
C GLN A 29 0.74 -26.70 -12.21
N VAL A 30 0.60 -27.85 -12.86
CA VAL A 30 -0.58 -28.72 -12.77
C VAL A 30 -0.09 -30.16 -12.56
N PRO A 31 -0.49 -30.86 -11.48
CA PRO A 31 -1.37 -30.42 -10.39
C PRO A 31 -0.73 -29.38 -9.47
N THR A 32 -1.54 -28.70 -8.66
CA THR A 32 -1.08 -27.71 -7.67
C THR A 32 -0.21 -28.40 -6.61
N GLY A 33 1.10 -28.16 -6.66
CA GLY A 33 2.05 -28.65 -5.65
C GLY A 33 2.07 -27.77 -4.39
N GLY A 34 2.84 -28.18 -3.38
CA GLY A 34 3.00 -27.42 -2.12
C GLY A 34 3.49 -25.98 -2.30
N TRP A 35 4.23 -25.70 -3.38
CA TRP A 35 4.64 -24.35 -3.78
C TRP A 35 3.46 -23.43 -4.08
N THR A 36 2.38 -23.97 -4.63
CA THR A 36 1.14 -23.22 -4.92
C THR A 36 0.48 -22.76 -3.62
N VAL A 37 0.39 -23.66 -2.62
CA VAL A 37 -0.21 -23.35 -1.32
C VAL A 37 0.59 -22.27 -0.59
N LEU A 38 1.92 -22.40 -0.56
CA LEU A 38 2.78 -21.35 0.00
C LEU A 38 2.59 -20.02 -0.75
N GLY A 39 2.44 -20.11 -2.08
CA GLY A 39 2.13 -18.97 -2.92
C GLY A 39 0.82 -18.27 -2.56
N GLU A 40 -0.26 -19.00 -2.31
CA GLU A 40 -1.57 -18.43 -1.97
C GLU A 40 -1.52 -17.64 -0.66
N VAL A 41 -0.75 -18.14 0.31
CA VAL A 41 -0.48 -17.42 1.57
C VAL A 41 0.28 -16.13 1.26
N VAL A 42 1.40 -16.21 0.53
CA VAL A 42 2.21 -15.03 0.19
C VAL A 42 1.40 -13.99 -0.58
N ASN A 43 0.62 -14.41 -1.58
CA ASN A 43 -0.24 -13.56 -2.39
C ASN A 43 -1.23 -12.77 -1.52
N SER A 44 -1.92 -13.43 -0.60
CA SER A 44 -2.90 -12.79 0.28
C SER A 44 -2.31 -11.64 1.10
N TRP A 45 -1.05 -11.78 1.55
CA TRP A 45 -0.34 -10.77 2.33
C TRP A 45 0.36 -9.71 1.47
N MET A 46 0.75 -10.05 0.24
CA MET A 46 1.49 -9.15 -0.67
C MET A 46 0.57 -8.39 -1.63
N ALA A 47 -0.74 -8.67 -1.61
CA ALA A 47 -1.72 -7.90 -2.33
C ALA A 47 -1.70 -6.43 -1.83
N PRO A 48 -1.56 -5.43 -2.73
CA PRO A 48 -1.48 -4.02 -2.33
C PRO A 48 -2.69 -3.56 -1.51
N ARG A 49 -3.88 -4.14 -1.73
CA ARG A 49 -5.09 -3.89 -0.94
C ARG A 49 -4.93 -4.31 0.51
N THR A 50 -4.49 -5.54 0.76
CA THR A 50 -4.28 -6.08 2.10
C THR A 50 -3.26 -5.25 2.86
N ILE A 51 -2.16 -4.86 2.19
CA ILE A 51 -1.13 -4.01 2.78
C ILE A 51 -1.71 -2.63 3.10
N SER A 52 -2.41 -1.98 2.17
CA SER A 52 -2.97 -0.64 2.38
C SER A 52 -3.96 -0.61 3.55
N LEU A 53 -4.85 -1.61 3.63
CA LEU A 53 -5.79 -1.76 4.76
C LEU A 53 -5.06 -2.01 6.07
N THR A 54 -4.05 -2.88 6.07
CA THR A 54 -3.27 -3.19 7.27
C THR A 54 -2.52 -1.95 7.78
N LEU A 55 -1.85 -1.20 6.90
CA LEU A 55 -1.14 0.03 7.26
C LEU A 55 -2.10 1.11 7.77
N THR A 56 -3.28 1.22 7.18
CA THR A 56 -4.32 2.15 7.62
C THR A 56 -4.83 1.79 9.02
N LEU A 57 -5.08 0.51 9.28
CA LEU A 57 -5.43 0.02 10.62
C LEU A 57 -4.29 0.26 11.63
N LEU A 58 -3.02 0.15 11.21
CA LEU A 58 -1.87 0.47 12.05
C LEU A 58 -1.80 1.96 12.39
N ILE A 59 -2.04 2.86 11.42
CA ILE A 59 -2.11 4.30 11.65
C ILE A 59 -3.21 4.63 12.68
N PHE A 60 -4.39 4.01 12.54
CA PHE A 60 -5.50 4.23 13.46
C PHE A 60 -5.33 3.63 14.85
N SER A 61 -4.61 2.52 14.96
CA SER A 61 -4.34 1.87 16.26
C SER A 61 -3.17 2.52 17.02
N LEU A 62 -2.28 3.24 16.33
CA LEU A 62 -1.11 3.90 16.94
C LEU A 62 -1.49 4.80 18.13
N PRO A 63 -2.49 5.69 18.05
CA PRO A 63 -2.92 6.50 19.19
C PRO A 63 -3.43 5.65 20.36
N MET A 64 -4.20 4.58 20.09
CA MET A 64 -4.73 3.71 21.12
C MET A 64 -3.63 2.95 21.87
N ILE A 65 -2.59 2.52 21.16
CA ILE A 65 -1.40 1.89 21.76
C ILE A 65 -0.69 2.85 22.72
N LEU A 66 -0.58 4.13 22.35
CA LEU A 66 -0.02 5.16 23.24
C LEU A 66 -0.89 5.42 24.47
N LEU A 67 -2.22 5.53 24.29
CA LEU A 67 -3.17 5.76 25.37
C LEU A 67 -3.16 4.62 26.39
N GLY A 68 -3.00 3.37 25.94
CA GLY A 68 -2.85 2.20 26.82
C GLY A 68 -1.57 2.22 27.66
N SER A 69 -0.52 2.92 27.21
CA SER A 69 0.77 3.01 27.89
C SER A 69 0.81 4.07 29.03
N ARG A 70 -0.30 4.77 29.27
CA ARG A 70 -0.46 5.85 30.26
C ARG A 70 -0.10 5.50 31.72
N LYS A 71 0.04 4.21 32.08
CA LYS A 71 0.31 3.81 33.47
C LYS A 71 1.75 4.09 33.96
N LYS A 72 2.69 4.50 33.11
CA LYS A 72 4.11 4.70 33.53
C LYS A 72 4.87 5.88 32.92
N LEU A 73 4.30 6.64 31.99
CA LEU A 73 5.00 7.77 31.38
C LEU A 73 4.30 9.08 31.70
N VAL A 74 4.90 9.83 32.64
CA VAL A 74 5.00 11.29 32.50
C VAL A 74 5.35 11.57 31.03
N HIS A 75 4.55 12.42 30.37
CA HIS A 75 4.67 12.78 28.97
C HIS A 75 6.10 13.27 28.65
N SER A 76 6.97 12.35 28.22
CA SER A 76 8.24 12.73 27.62
C SER A 76 7.97 13.14 26.18
N ASN A 77 8.38 14.34 25.79
CA ASN A 77 8.40 14.82 24.39
C ASN A 77 9.01 13.79 23.43
N GLN A 78 9.89 12.93 23.94
CA GLN A 78 10.49 11.82 23.18
C GLN A 78 9.47 10.78 22.70
N THR A 79 8.41 10.49 23.47
CA THR A 79 7.37 9.52 23.08
C THR A 79 6.48 10.08 21.98
N ILE A 80 6.11 11.36 22.10
CA ILE A 80 5.34 12.09 21.08
C ILE A 80 6.12 12.15 19.77
N TYR A 81 7.40 12.51 19.83
CA TYR A 81 8.28 12.52 18.66
C TYR A 81 8.39 11.13 18.00
N ARG A 82 8.57 10.05 18.79
CA ARG A 82 8.60 8.68 18.26
C ARG A 82 7.30 8.29 17.58
N PHE A 83 6.15 8.72 18.11
CA PHE A 83 4.84 8.50 17.51
C PHE A 83 4.73 9.17 16.15
N PHE A 84 4.98 10.48 16.06
CA PHE A 84 4.89 11.21 14.81
C PHE A 84 5.88 10.66 13.77
N LYS A 85 7.09 10.32 14.20
CA LYS A 85 8.08 9.66 13.34
C LYS A 85 7.55 8.34 12.78
N MET A 86 6.98 7.47 13.61
CA MET A 86 6.42 6.19 13.15
C MET A 86 5.20 6.38 12.24
N LYS A 87 4.28 7.29 12.61
CA LYS A 87 3.13 7.66 11.79
C LYS A 87 3.57 8.12 10.40
N PHE A 88 4.58 9.00 10.34
CA PHE A 88 5.14 9.51 9.09
C PHE A 88 5.80 8.42 8.25
N ILE A 89 6.58 7.52 8.86
CA ILE A 89 7.17 6.37 8.13
C ILE A 89 6.07 5.48 7.54
N ILE A 90 5.04 5.17 8.32
CA ILE A 90 3.93 4.32 7.85
C ILE A 90 3.12 5.01 6.75
N LEU A 91 2.85 6.31 6.88
CA LEU A 91 2.15 7.10 5.86
C LEU A 91 2.95 7.16 4.55
N ASN A 92 4.26 7.41 4.60
CA ASN A 92 5.11 7.39 3.41
C ASN A 92 5.21 6.00 2.78
N PHE A 93 5.14 4.94 3.59
CA PHE A 93 5.11 3.59 3.05
C PHE A 93 3.77 3.29 2.39
N LEU A 94 2.66 3.66 3.02
CA LEU A 94 1.31 3.57 2.46
C LEU A 94 1.22 4.32 1.13
N HIS A 95 1.75 5.55 1.08
CA HIS A 95 1.88 6.34 -0.15
C HIS A 95 2.44 5.52 -1.30
N ARG A 96 3.62 4.92 -1.09
CA ARG A 96 4.32 4.16 -2.13
C ARG A 96 3.50 3.00 -2.66
N ILE A 97 2.78 2.30 -1.77
CA ILE A 97 1.92 1.17 -2.14
C ILE A 97 0.74 1.66 -2.99
N CYS A 98 0.08 2.75 -2.59
CA CYS A 98 -1.10 3.27 -3.29
C CYS A 98 -0.74 3.99 -4.60
N TYR A 99 0.37 4.72 -4.63
CA TYR A 99 0.99 5.24 -5.84
C TYR A 99 1.36 4.09 -6.78
N GLY A 100 2.00 3.04 -6.26
CA GLY A 100 2.32 1.84 -7.03
C GLY A 100 1.09 1.19 -7.67
N LEU A 101 -0.02 1.10 -6.94
CA LEU A 101 -1.28 0.56 -7.44
C LEU A 101 -1.89 1.41 -8.57
N THR A 102 -1.94 2.73 -8.41
CA THR A 102 -2.49 3.63 -9.45
C THR A 102 -1.60 3.65 -10.69
N LEU A 103 -0.27 3.68 -10.50
CA LEU A 103 0.72 3.54 -11.56
C LEU A 103 0.57 2.20 -12.30
N ASP A 104 0.37 1.10 -11.58
CA ASP A 104 0.21 -0.23 -12.17
C ASP A 104 -0.98 -0.28 -13.14
N VAL A 105 -2.14 0.25 -12.74
CA VAL A 105 -3.33 0.33 -13.62
C VAL A 105 -3.04 1.16 -14.87
N MET A 106 -2.32 2.27 -14.74
CA MET A 106 -1.90 3.09 -15.87
C MET A 106 -0.96 2.31 -16.80
N LEU A 107 0.06 1.64 -16.25
CA LEU A 107 1.04 0.88 -17.02
C LEU A 107 0.41 -0.33 -17.72
N LEU A 108 -0.51 -1.04 -17.07
CA LEU A 108 -1.29 -2.11 -17.66
C LEU A 108 -2.04 -1.64 -18.91
N SER A 109 -2.62 -0.44 -18.84
CA SER A 109 -3.38 0.17 -19.94
C SER A 109 -2.48 0.65 -21.09
N ILE A 110 -1.20 0.94 -20.82
CA ILE A 110 -0.20 1.34 -21.80
C ILE A 110 0.43 0.12 -22.49
N PHE A 111 0.95 -0.82 -21.71
CA PHE A 111 1.68 -1.97 -22.24
C PHE A 111 0.77 -3.00 -22.90
N ARG A 112 -0.45 -3.18 -22.37
CA ARG A 112 -1.48 -4.09 -22.91
C ARG A 112 -0.96 -5.50 -23.22
N GLN A 113 0.04 -5.96 -22.46
CA GLN A 113 0.55 -7.31 -22.63
C GLN A 113 -0.39 -8.28 -21.92
N ASN A 114 -0.93 -9.24 -22.66
CA ASN A 114 -1.76 -10.30 -22.11
C ASN A 114 -1.00 -11.11 -21.04
N ARG A 115 -1.73 -11.79 -20.16
CA ARG A 115 -1.15 -12.79 -19.25
C ARG A 115 -0.78 -14.07 -20.02
N PRO A 116 0.24 -14.83 -19.57
CA PRO A 116 0.77 -15.93 -20.37
C PRO A 116 -0.14 -17.16 -20.41
N CYS A 117 -0.88 -17.46 -19.34
CA CYS A 117 -1.64 -18.69 -19.24
C CYS A 117 -3.13 -18.49 -19.51
N ASN A 118 -3.69 -19.33 -20.39
CA ASN A 118 -5.13 -19.49 -20.58
C ASN A 118 -5.46 -20.98 -20.43
N CYS A 119 -6.20 -21.35 -19.38
CA CYS A 119 -6.38 -22.76 -19.03
C CYS A 119 -7.84 -23.18 -19.07
N ASP A 120 -8.07 -24.40 -19.53
CA ASP A 120 -9.34 -25.09 -19.35
C ASP A 120 -9.32 -25.81 -18.00
N LEU A 121 -10.03 -25.25 -17.01
CA LEU A 121 -10.02 -25.76 -15.64
C LEU A 121 -11.00 -26.92 -15.43
N ASN A 122 -12.11 -26.96 -16.17
CA ASN A 122 -13.25 -27.85 -15.89
C ASN A 122 -13.92 -28.39 -17.17
N GLY A 123 -13.28 -28.32 -18.34
CA GLY A 123 -13.88 -28.68 -19.62
C GLY A 123 -14.95 -27.69 -20.11
N SER A 124 -15.13 -26.58 -19.40
CA SER A 124 -16.09 -25.51 -19.73
C SER A 124 -15.52 -24.48 -20.71
N GLY A 125 -14.30 -24.70 -21.20
CA GLY A 125 -13.58 -23.79 -22.08
C GLY A 125 -12.43 -23.07 -21.37
N LYS A 126 -11.57 -22.44 -22.18
CA LYS A 126 -10.37 -21.78 -21.69
C LYS A 126 -10.73 -20.48 -20.98
N SER A 127 -10.27 -20.34 -19.74
CA SER A 127 -10.44 -19.14 -18.92
C SER A 127 -9.07 -18.53 -18.60
N GLN A 128 -9.01 -17.21 -18.71
CA GLN A 128 -7.84 -16.43 -18.34
C GLN A 128 -7.86 -16.15 -16.84
N PHE A 129 -6.69 -16.21 -16.20
CA PHE A 129 -6.55 -15.92 -14.78
C PHE A 129 -6.37 -14.44 -14.54
N GLY A 130 -7.35 -13.82 -13.91
CA GLY A 130 -7.32 -12.41 -13.53
C GLY A 130 -7.63 -11.47 -14.69
N SER A 131 -7.09 -10.24 -14.64
CA SER A 131 -7.27 -9.24 -15.70
C SER A 131 -6.69 -9.69 -17.05
N ILE A 132 -7.18 -9.11 -18.14
CA ILE A 132 -6.69 -9.38 -19.50
C ILE A 132 -5.19 -9.06 -19.61
N TYR A 133 -4.76 -7.94 -19.04
CA TYR A 133 -3.37 -7.50 -19.03
C TYR A 133 -2.63 -7.90 -17.75
N GLY A 134 -1.31 -8.06 -17.86
CA GLY A 134 -0.44 -8.43 -16.73
C GLY A 134 0.95 -7.79 -16.73
N MET A 135 1.22 -6.79 -17.57
CA MET A 135 2.51 -6.08 -17.56
C MET A 135 2.38 -4.63 -17.09
N PRO A 136 3.12 -4.22 -16.03
CA PRO A 136 3.86 -5.07 -15.09
C PRO A 136 2.90 -5.87 -14.20
N SER A 137 3.45 -6.79 -13.40
CA SER A 137 2.68 -7.45 -12.35
C SER A 137 2.58 -6.54 -11.12
N GLY A 138 1.37 -6.08 -10.78
CA GLY A 138 1.11 -5.19 -9.63
C GLY A 138 1.52 -5.77 -8.27
N ASP A 139 1.34 -7.08 -8.07
CA ASP A 139 1.78 -7.76 -6.85
C ASP A 139 3.31 -7.86 -6.76
N ALA A 140 3.98 -8.11 -7.90
CA ALA A 140 5.43 -8.12 -7.96
C ALA A 140 6.02 -6.71 -7.77
N LEU A 141 5.33 -5.68 -8.28
CA LEU A 141 5.64 -4.27 -8.02
C LEU A 141 5.56 -3.96 -6.52
N THR A 142 4.48 -4.39 -5.88
CA THR A 142 4.28 -4.23 -4.44
C THR A 142 5.34 -5.01 -3.65
N GLY A 143 5.65 -6.24 -4.05
CA GLY A 143 6.74 -7.03 -3.48
C GLY A 143 8.11 -6.34 -3.61
N GLY A 144 8.37 -5.66 -4.74
CA GLY A 144 9.56 -4.82 -4.93
C GLY A 144 9.62 -3.64 -3.96
N ILE A 145 8.51 -2.91 -3.79
CA ILE A 145 8.41 -1.80 -2.82
C ILE A 145 8.65 -2.30 -1.39
N VAL A 146 7.95 -3.36 -0.97
CA VAL A 146 8.08 -3.96 0.37
C VAL A 146 9.51 -4.47 0.60
N GLY A 147 10.07 -5.17 -0.38
CA GLY A 147 11.41 -5.75 -0.28
C GLY A 147 12.50 -4.70 -0.11
N ILE A 148 12.48 -3.65 -0.95
CA ILE A 148 13.43 -2.54 -0.85
C ILE A 148 13.19 -1.73 0.43
N PHE A 149 11.94 -1.51 0.83
CA PHE A 149 11.64 -0.84 2.10
C PHE A 149 12.28 -1.55 3.30
N LEU A 150 12.18 -2.89 3.37
CA LEU A 150 12.83 -3.67 4.43
C LEU A 150 14.36 -3.55 4.38
N ILE A 151 14.95 -3.61 3.19
CA ILE A 151 16.41 -3.49 2.99
C ILE A 151 16.92 -2.10 3.43
N ASP A 152 16.16 -1.06 3.15
CA ASP A 152 16.53 0.34 3.34
C ASP A 152 16.28 0.82 4.78
N GLU A 153 15.03 0.71 5.26
CA GLU A 153 14.63 1.19 6.58
C GLU A 153 15.11 0.28 7.72
N LYS A 154 15.39 -0.99 7.42
CA LYS A 154 15.91 -1.99 8.38
C LYS A 154 15.12 -1.96 9.70
N PRO A 155 13.80 -2.21 9.69
CA PRO A 155 12.97 -2.15 10.89
C PRO A 155 13.34 -3.22 11.94
N PHE A 156 14.16 -4.20 11.56
CA PHE A 156 14.70 -5.25 12.42
C PHE A 156 16.23 -5.16 12.46
N TYR A 157 16.91 -6.26 12.84
CA TYR A 157 18.35 -6.33 12.69
C TYR A 157 18.77 -6.21 11.21
N PRO A 158 19.80 -5.40 10.86
CA PRO A 158 20.12 -5.05 9.47
C PRO A 158 20.31 -6.24 8.53
N LEU A 159 20.92 -7.31 9.01
CA LEU A 159 21.12 -8.53 8.21
C LEU A 159 19.79 -9.23 7.93
N TYR A 160 18.93 -9.37 8.94
CA TYR A 160 17.65 -10.06 8.80
C TYR A 160 16.68 -9.28 7.91
N SER A 161 16.61 -7.95 8.01
CA SER A 161 15.77 -7.14 7.13
C SER A 161 16.18 -7.26 5.67
N ARG A 162 17.49 -7.35 5.39
CA ARG A 162 18.00 -7.54 4.02
C ARG A 162 17.64 -8.91 3.45
N ILE A 163 17.86 -9.96 4.25
CA ILE A 163 17.51 -11.34 3.85
C ILE A 163 16.00 -11.45 3.61
N LEU A 164 15.18 -10.92 4.54
CA LEU A 164 13.74 -10.96 4.43
C LEU A 164 13.24 -10.17 3.22
N GLY A 165 13.79 -8.98 2.96
CA GLY A 165 13.43 -8.17 1.79
C GLY A 165 13.74 -8.89 0.48
N GLY A 166 14.93 -9.48 0.34
CA GLY A 166 15.29 -10.30 -0.82
C GLY A 166 14.39 -11.52 -1.01
N LEU A 167 14.10 -12.21 0.08
CA LEU A 167 13.26 -13.40 0.09
C LEU A 167 11.80 -13.09 -0.29
N ILE A 168 11.23 -11.97 0.17
CA ILE A 168 9.88 -11.54 -0.23
C ILE A 168 9.80 -11.27 -1.73
N MET A 169 10.75 -10.51 -2.30
CA MET A 169 10.77 -10.24 -3.74
C MET A 169 10.84 -11.53 -4.56
N PHE A 170 11.66 -12.49 -4.12
CA PHE A 170 11.80 -13.79 -4.78
C PHE A 170 10.56 -14.67 -4.65
N LEU A 171 9.95 -14.75 -3.46
CA LEU A 171 8.76 -15.55 -3.22
C LEU A 171 7.56 -15.06 -4.02
N VAL A 172 7.30 -13.75 -4.04
CA VAL A 172 6.23 -13.16 -4.87
C VAL A 172 6.48 -13.47 -6.35
N ALA A 173 7.73 -13.44 -6.79
CA ALA A 173 8.05 -13.73 -8.18
C ALA A 173 7.75 -15.18 -8.58
N ILE A 174 8.23 -16.14 -7.79
CA ILE A 174 7.98 -17.56 -8.02
C ILE A 174 6.49 -17.86 -7.97
N GLU A 175 5.79 -17.28 -7.00
CA GLU A 175 4.36 -17.46 -6.82
C GLU A 175 3.58 -17.06 -8.07
N ARG A 176 3.77 -15.83 -8.55
CA ARG A 176 3.04 -15.32 -9.73
C ARG A 176 3.33 -16.10 -10.99
N VAL A 177 4.57 -16.55 -11.17
CA VAL A 177 4.98 -17.37 -12.31
C VAL A 177 4.43 -18.80 -12.20
N GLY A 178 4.55 -19.42 -11.02
CA GLY A 178 4.14 -20.80 -10.77
C GLY A 178 2.64 -21.01 -10.78
N MET A 179 1.85 -20.02 -10.37
CA MET A 179 0.39 -20.02 -10.51
C MET A 179 -0.07 -19.71 -11.94
N GLY A 180 0.82 -19.19 -12.79
CA GLY A 180 0.51 -18.83 -14.16
C GLY A 180 -0.20 -17.48 -14.32
N TYR A 181 -0.25 -16.65 -13.27
CA TYR A 181 -0.82 -15.31 -13.36
C TYR A 181 0.01 -14.40 -14.27
N HIS A 182 1.34 -14.51 -14.18
CA HIS A 182 2.26 -13.62 -14.88
C HIS A 182 3.45 -14.38 -15.45
N SER A 183 4.07 -13.80 -16.47
CA SER A 183 5.31 -14.32 -17.02
C SER A 183 6.52 -13.85 -16.21
N VAL A 184 7.69 -14.48 -16.43
CA VAL A 184 8.94 -14.06 -15.76
C VAL A 184 9.25 -12.60 -16.08
N GLY A 185 9.09 -12.18 -17.34
CA GLY A 185 9.31 -10.80 -17.76
C GLY A 185 8.39 -9.80 -17.05
N GLN A 186 7.10 -10.13 -16.92
CA GLN A 186 6.10 -9.29 -16.25
C GLN A 186 6.41 -9.08 -14.77
N VAL A 187 6.80 -10.15 -14.08
CA VAL A 187 7.16 -10.14 -12.67
C VAL A 187 8.48 -9.40 -12.43
N THR A 188 9.52 -9.68 -13.22
CA THR A 188 10.79 -8.97 -13.12
C THR A 188 10.61 -7.47 -13.37
N THR A 189 9.82 -7.10 -14.38
CA THR A 189 9.49 -5.69 -14.66
C THR A 189 8.78 -5.07 -13.46
N GLY A 190 7.80 -5.75 -12.87
CA GLY A 190 7.11 -5.29 -11.66
C GLY A 190 8.09 -5.00 -10.52
N ILE A 191 8.93 -5.97 -10.14
CA ILE A 191 9.91 -5.80 -9.05
C ILE A 191 10.86 -4.63 -9.33
N VAL A 192 11.36 -4.50 -10.56
CA VAL A 192 12.27 -3.41 -10.94
C VAL A 192 11.56 -2.06 -10.83
N VAL A 193 10.35 -1.92 -11.40
CA VAL A 193 9.56 -0.69 -11.31
C VAL A 193 9.26 -0.34 -9.86
N GLY A 194 8.81 -1.31 -9.05
CA GLY A 194 8.55 -1.09 -7.62
C GLY A 194 9.79 -0.67 -6.83
N SER A 195 10.94 -1.27 -7.13
CA SER A 195 12.21 -0.91 -6.50
C SER A 195 12.64 0.51 -6.85
N LEU A 196 12.56 0.89 -8.14
CA LEU A 196 12.86 2.24 -8.59
C LEU A 196 11.90 3.25 -7.98
N LEU A 197 10.62 2.91 -7.87
CA LEU A 197 9.60 3.76 -7.28
C LEU A 197 9.87 4.04 -5.79
N HIS A 198 10.34 3.05 -5.02
CA HIS A 198 10.76 3.29 -3.63
C HIS A 198 11.88 4.33 -3.56
N PHE A 199 12.91 4.20 -4.38
CA PHE A 199 14.02 5.16 -4.37
C PHE A 199 13.63 6.55 -4.89
N TYR A 200 12.76 6.62 -5.89
CA TYR A 200 12.21 7.86 -6.42
C TYR A 200 11.43 8.60 -5.33
N SER A 201 10.38 7.97 -4.80
CA SER A 201 9.50 8.58 -3.78
C SER A 201 10.22 8.95 -2.48
N LYS A 202 11.34 8.31 -2.14
CA LYS A 202 12.15 8.70 -0.96
C LYS A 202 12.92 10.01 -1.17
N LYS A 203 13.22 10.38 -2.42
CA LYS A 203 14.02 11.57 -2.76
C LYS A 203 13.16 12.73 -3.27
N THR A 204 11.93 12.44 -3.68
CA THR A 204 11.02 13.42 -4.25
C THR A 204 10.30 14.20 -3.14
N PRO A 205 10.29 15.55 -3.17
CA PRO A 205 9.49 16.36 -2.27
C PRO A 205 8.00 16.02 -2.35
N GLN A 206 7.28 16.13 -1.22
CA GLN A 206 5.90 15.69 -1.12
C GLN A 206 4.95 16.38 -2.10
N TYR A 207 5.15 17.67 -2.38
CA TYR A 207 4.33 18.40 -3.34
C TYR A 207 4.49 17.87 -4.78
N ILE A 208 5.70 17.42 -5.18
CA ILE A 208 5.92 16.83 -6.51
C ILE A 208 5.20 15.48 -6.57
N THR A 209 5.30 14.69 -5.51
CA THR A 209 4.62 13.41 -5.37
C THR A 209 3.09 13.55 -5.50
N PHE A 210 2.51 14.62 -4.93
CA PHE A 210 1.09 14.95 -5.10
C PHE A 210 0.74 15.28 -6.56
N VAL A 211 1.56 16.10 -7.23
CA VAL A 211 1.37 16.43 -8.66
C VAL A 211 1.46 15.18 -9.52
N ASP A 212 2.46 14.31 -9.30
CA ASP A 212 2.61 13.05 -10.02
C ASP A 212 1.40 12.14 -9.82
N SER A 213 0.89 12.06 -8.59
CA SER A 213 -0.32 11.29 -8.28
C SER A 213 -1.53 11.82 -9.04
N PHE A 214 -1.72 13.14 -9.09
CA PHE A 214 -2.80 13.76 -9.86
C PHE A 214 -2.69 13.43 -11.36
N VAL A 215 -1.48 13.54 -11.91
CA VAL A 215 -1.19 13.22 -13.30
C VAL A 215 -1.50 11.75 -13.61
N GLN A 216 -1.11 10.82 -12.73
CA GLN A 216 -1.43 9.40 -12.87
C GLN A 216 -2.92 9.11 -12.82
N ILE A 217 -3.67 9.78 -11.96
CA ILE A 217 -5.12 9.62 -11.87
C ILE A 217 -5.78 10.03 -13.19
N VAL A 218 -5.42 11.22 -13.71
CA VAL A 218 -5.95 11.72 -14.98
C VAL A 218 -5.61 10.77 -16.13
N PHE A 219 -4.34 10.38 -16.27
CA PHE A 219 -3.93 9.45 -17.32
C PHE A 219 -4.53 8.05 -17.16
N GLY A 220 -4.66 7.56 -15.92
CA GLY A 220 -5.32 6.29 -15.62
C GLY A 220 -6.75 6.26 -16.13
N PHE A 221 -7.55 7.30 -15.85
CA PHE A 221 -8.91 7.40 -16.38
C PHE A 221 -8.94 7.50 -17.91
N VAL A 222 -8.07 8.32 -18.51
CA VAL A 222 -8.01 8.51 -19.95
C VAL A 222 -7.66 7.18 -20.65
N PHE A 223 -6.62 6.48 -20.19
CA PHE A 223 -6.19 5.23 -20.81
C PHE A 223 -7.21 4.10 -20.64
N LEU A 224 -7.84 3.97 -19.46
CA LEU A 224 -8.91 2.99 -19.25
C LEU A 224 -10.13 3.25 -20.15
N ARG A 225 -10.42 4.51 -20.51
CA ARG A 225 -11.52 4.85 -21.43
C ARG A 225 -11.20 4.61 -22.90
N ILE A 226 -9.93 4.67 -23.28
CA ILE A 226 -9.50 4.43 -24.67
C ILE A 226 -9.53 2.94 -24.99
N ASP A 227 -9.28 2.08 -24.00
CA ASP A 227 -9.19 0.64 -24.20
C ASP A 227 -10.55 -0.07 -24.11
N LYS A 228 -11.21 -0.20 -25.27
CA LYS A 228 -12.50 -0.89 -25.39
C LYS A 228 -12.48 -2.37 -24.98
N SER A 229 -11.30 -3.01 -24.92
CA SER A 229 -11.21 -4.40 -24.48
C SER A 229 -11.52 -4.55 -22.98
N LEU A 230 -11.36 -3.46 -22.23
CA LEU A 230 -11.66 -3.37 -20.80
C LEU A 230 -13.14 -3.05 -20.52
N ASP A 231 -13.92 -2.65 -21.52
CA ASP A 231 -15.37 -2.37 -21.37
C ASP A 231 -16.18 -3.65 -21.05
N HIS A 232 -15.56 -4.83 -21.15
CA HIS A 232 -16.21 -6.13 -20.95
C HIS A 232 -16.26 -6.64 -19.51
N PHE A 233 -15.64 -5.96 -18.55
CA PHE A 233 -15.69 -6.41 -17.16
C PHE A 233 -17.09 -6.24 -16.58
N LYS A 234 -17.71 -7.38 -16.28
CA LYS A 234 -19.07 -7.45 -15.74
C LYS A 234 -19.10 -6.85 -14.33
N LYS A 235 -20.28 -6.38 -13.94
CA LYS A 235 -20.63 -6.11 -12.54
C LYS A 235 -20.20 -7.30 -11.66
N ASN A 236 -19.41 -7.04 -10.62
CA ASN A 236 -18.79 -8.01 -9.70
C ASN A 236 -17.56 -8.79 -10.21
N ASP A 237 -16.91 -8.38 -11.29
CA ASP A 237 -15.59 -8.94 -11.63
C ASP A 237 -14.51 -8.34 -10.72
N SER A 238 -13.86 -9.18 -9.91
CA SER A 238 -12.75 -8.78 -9.04
C SER A 238 -11.53 -8.26 -9.81
N ASN A 239 -11.48 -8.50 -11.12
CA ASN A 239 -10.42 -8.05 -12.03
C ASN A 239 -10.73 -6.71 -12.72
N ASN A 240 -11.77 -6.00 -12.27
CA ASN A 240 -12.12 -4.69 -12.80
C ASN A 240 -11.05 -3.64 -12.46
N LEU A 241 -10.27 -3.23 -13.47
CA LEU A 241 -9.21 -2.22 -13.33
C LEU A 241 -9.74 -0.85 -12.88
N TYR A 242 -11.00 -0.49 -13.17
CA TYR A 242 -11.60 0.75 -12.65
C TYR A 242 -11.75 0.68 -11.13
N ALA A 243 -12.19 -0.46 -10.58
CA ALA A 243 -12.31 -0.61 -9.13
C ALA A 243 -10.94 -0.48 -8.45
N TRP A 244 -9.88 -1.00 -9.08
CA TRP A 244 -8.51 -0.90 -8.59
C TRP A 244 -8.01 0.55 -8.62
N LEU A 245 -8.29 1.30 -9.70
CA LEU A 245 -7.96 2.72 -9.80
C LEU A 245 -8.69 3.55 -8.73
N ILE A 246 -10.00 3.36 -8.56
CA ILE A 246 -10.80 4.08 -7.54
C ILE A 246 -10.30 3.78 -6.13
N PHE A 247 -10.00 2.51 -5.84
CA PHE A 247 -9.40 2.14 -4.57
C PHE A 247 -8.07 2.88 -4.34
N GLY A 248 -7.18 2.88 -5.34
CA GLY A 248 -5.91 3.61 -5.28
C GLY A 248 -6.10 5.12 -5.04
N ILE A 249 -7.02 5.76 -5.76
CA ILE A 249 -7.36 7.18 -5.59
C ILE A 249 -7.80 7.48 -4.16
N ALA A 250 -8.67 6.65 -3.58
CA ALA A 250 -9.16 6.86 -2.23
C ALA A 250 -8.01 6.92 -1.20
N PHE A 251 -7.03 6.03 -1.33
CA PHE A 251 -5.87 6.04 -0.43
C PHE A 251 -4.90 7.19 -0.71
N VAL A 252 -4.69 7.58 -1.98
CA VAL A 252 -3.90 8.77 -2.32
C VAL A 252 -4.51 10.02 -1.69
N VAL A 253 -5.84 10.18 -1.75
CA VAL A 253 -6.54 11.29 -1.09
C VAL A 253 -6.40 11.21 0.43
N PHE A 254 -6.64 10.04 1.02
CA PHE A 254 -6.49 9.82 2.47
C PHE A 254 -5.11 10.22 2.96
N GLU A 255 -4.07 9.77 2.28
CA GLU A 255 -2.69 10.00 2.66
C GLU A 255 -2.29 11.46 2.46
N SER A 256 -2.68 12.07 1.32
CA SER A 256 -2.45 13.51 1.08
C SER A 256 -3.03 14.37 2.20
N LEU A 257 -4.27 14.09 2.62
CA LEU A 257 -4.91 14.80 3.73
C LEU A 257 -4.13 14.63 5.05
N ASN A 258 -3.67 13.43 5.35
CA ASN A 258 -2.89 13.16 6.57
C ASN A 258 -1.51 13.84 6.55
N MET A 259 -0.89 13.97 5.39
CA MET A 259 0.42 14.62 5.27
C MET A 259 0.31 16.13 5.42
N PHE A 260 -0.66 16.78 4.77
CA PHE A 260 -0.90 18.21 4.95
C PHE A 260 -1.25 18.58 6.40
N GLN A 261 -2.00 17.71 7.10
CA GLN A 261 -2.27 17.91 8.53
C GLN A 261 -0.98 17.91 9.37
N ASN A 262 -0.07 16.96 9.13
CA ASN A 262 1.18 16.89 9.89
C ASN A 262 2.14 18.06 9.57
N GLU A 263 2.15 18.58 8.34
CA GLU A 263 2.96 19.75 7.97
C GLU A 263 2.50 21.00 8.74
N ASN A 264 1.19 21.27 8.76
CA ASN A 264 0.61 22.39 9.50
C ASN A 264 0.88 22.28 11.02
N GLU A 265 0.82 21.07 11.59
CA GLU A 265 1.14 20.84 13.00
C GLU A 265 2.62 21.16 13.31
N ASN A 266 3.54 20.82 12.42
CA ASN A 266 4.97 21.09 12.61
C ASN A 266 5.30 22.58 12.50
N GLU A 267 4.67 23.32 11.57
CA GLU A 267 4.85 24.77 11.45
C GLU A 267 4.38 25.48 12.73
N ASN A 268 3.19 25.15 13.22
CA ASN A 268 2.66 25.73 14.47
C ASN A 268 3.57 25.45 15.68
N ASN A 269 4.13 24.23 15.80
CA ASN A 269 5.03 23.88 16.90
C ASN A 269 6.37 24.62 16.85
N ASN A 270 6.87 24.91 15.64
CA ASN A 270 8.11 25.68 15.48
C ASN A 270 7.89 27.16 15.86
N GLU A 271 6.77 27.76 15.45
CA GLU A 271 6.43 29.14 15.83
C GLU A 271 6.29 29.31 17.36
N ILE A 272 5.66 28.35 18.04
CA ILE A 272 5.53 28.34 19.51
C ILE A 272 6.92 28.20 20.17
N SER A 273 7.80 27.36 19.62
CA SER A 273 9.16 27.16 20.15
C SER A 273 10.04 28.39 19.97
N GLU A 274 9.90 29.11 18.85
CA GLU A 274 10.63 30.37 18.62
C GLU A 274 10.10 31.50 19.50
N THR A 275 8.77 31.62 19.68
CA THR A 275 8.15 32.64 20.52
C THR A 275 8.50 32.45 22.00
N SER A 276 8.46 31.21 22.50
CA SER A 276 8.88 30.89 23.87
C SER A 276 10.37 31.14 24.10
N SER A 277 11.23 30.84 23.12
CA SER A 277 12.66 31.13 23.22
C SER A 277 12.95 32.63 23.28
N GLN A 278 12.20 33.45 22.53
CA GLN A 278 12.32 34.92 22.57
C GLN A 278 11.74 35.56 23.84
N GLU A 279 10.68 34.98 24.42
CA GLU A 279 10.16 35.42 25.73
C GLU A 279 11.14 35.06 26.87
N ILE A 280 11.77 33.88 26.83
CA ILE A 280 12.78 33.47 27.81
C ILE A 280 14.02 34.37 27.73
N GLU A 281 14.44 34.81 26.53
CA GLU A 281 15.56 35.75 26.38
C GLU A 281 15.22 37.15 26.94
N ASN A 282 13.94 37.55 26.97
CA ASN A 282 13.49 38.82 27.53
C ASN A 282 13.14 38.76 29.03
N GLU A 283 12.84 37.58 29.59
CA GLU A 283 12.50 37.39 31.02
C GLU A 283 13.68 36.96 31.92
N THR A 284 14.92 36.91 31.40
CA THR A 284 16.17 36.68 32.18
C THR A 284 16.58 37.85 33.09
N PHE A 285 15.62 38.45 33.81
CA PHE A 285 15.95 39.34 34.93
C PHE A 285 15.14 39.11 36.22
N ILE A 286 13.99 38.43 36.22
CA ILE A 286 13.22 38.27 37.48
C ILE A 286 12.47 36.92 37.52
N ASN A 287 12.89 36.02 38.44
CA ASN A 287 12.19 34.81 38.93
C ASN A 287 12.24 33.49 38.13
N GLU A 288 13.45 32.97 37.92
CA GLU A 288 13.75 31.74 37.15
C GLU A 288 13.24 30.38 37.71
N GLN A 289 12.69 30.27 38.92
CA GLN A 289 12.44 28.92 39.51
C GLN A 289 10.98 28.57 39.79
N ASN A 290 10.08 29.56 39.90
CA ASN A 290 8.66 29.30 40.22
C ASN A 290 7.73 29.41 38.99
N GLN A 291 8.14 30.08 37.91
CA GLN A 291 7.34 30.15 36.68
C GLN A 291 7.47 28.91 35.80
N LEU A 292 8.63 28.24 35.78
CA LEU A 292 8.86 27.05 34.94
C LEU A 292 7.91 25.88 35.29
N LEU A 293 7.61 25.68 36.57
CA LEU A 293 6.68 24.63 37.02
C LEU A 293 5.20 24.98 36.77
N LEU A 294 4.88 26.27 36.67
CA LEU A 294 3.51 26.76 36.46
C LEU A 294 3.19 26.97 34.97
N SER A 295 4.19 27.25 34.12
CA SER A 295 4.04 27.27 32.65
C SER A 295 3.88 25.85 32.10
N ASP A 296 4.73 24.91 32.55
CA ASP A 296 4.63 23.49 32.16
C ASP A 296 3.26 22.89 32.54
N ALA A 297 2.73 23.25 33.71
CA ALA A 297 1.41 22.79 34.15
C ALA A 297 0.24 23.39 33.34
N LYS A 298 0.40 24.61 32.80
CA LYS A 298 -0.63 25.31 32.03
C LYS A 298 -0.60 24.97 30.55
N GLU A 299 0.57 24.67 30.01
CA GLU A 299 0.78 24.27 28.61
C GLU A 299 0.32 22.81 28.36
N ILE A 300 0.46 21.94 29.38
CA ILE A 300 -0.11 20.58 29.36
C ILE A 300 -1.66 20.62 29.39
N ASP A 301 -2.26 21.62 30.02
CA ASP A 301 -3.72 21.80 30.08
C ASP A 301 -4.32 22.40 28.79
N THR A 302 -3.49 22.93 27.88
CA THR A 302 -3.90 23.50 26.59
C THR A 302 -3.88 22.54 25.41
N TRP A 303 -3.31 21.33 25.55
CA TRP A 303 -3.64 20.16 24.72
C TRP A 303 -5.06 19.64 25.04
N LYS A 304 -6.00 20.60 25.09
CA LYS A 304 -7.38 20.44 25.47
C LYS A 304 -7.98 19.34 24.62
N THR A 305 -8.94 18.67 25.22
CA THR A 305 -9.99 17.86 24.59
C THR A 305 -10.34 18.22 23.14
N GLY A 306 -10.25 19.49 22.71
CA GLY A 306 -10.36 19.92 21.31
C GLY A 306 -9.48 19.17 20.31
N ASP A 307 -8.17 19.02 20.55
CA ASP A 307 -7.27 18.33 19.62
C ASP A 307 -7.57 16.83 19.56
N TYR A 308 -8.02 16.28 20.69
CA TYR A 308 -8.49 14.91 20.76
C TYR A 308 -9.81 14.70 19.98
N TYR A 309 -10.75 15.65 20.07
CA TYR A 309 -11.98 15.61 19.27
C TYR A 309 -11.69 15.76 17.78
N TRP A 310 -10.78 16.66 17.39
CA TRP A 310 -10.36 16.81 16.01
C TRP A 310 -9.67 15.56 15.48
N MET A 311 -8.80 14.93 16.27
CA MET A 311 -8.20 13.64 15.94
C MET A 311 -9.27 12.54 15.77
N LEU A 312 -10.27 12.47 16.65
CA LEU A 312 -11.35 11.49 16.50
C LEU A 312 -12.24 11.76 15.28
N ILE A 313 -12.53 13.02 14.97
CA ILE A 313 -13.31 13.42 13.79
C ILE A 313 -12.53 13.08 12.51
N THR A 314 -11.24 13.41 12.43
CA THR A 314 -10.42 13.06 11.27
C THR A 314 -10.33 11.55 11.11
N VAL A 315 -10.14 10.81 12.19
CA VAL A 315 -10.17 9.34 12.17
C VAL A 315 -11.50 8.80 11.66
N PHE A 316 -12.64 9.36 12.12
CA PHE A 316 -13.97 8.94 11.68
C PHE A 316 -14.23 9.25 10.21
N VAL A 317 -13.90 10.46 9.75
CA VAL A 317 -14.05 10.87 8.35
C VAL A 317 -13.20 9.98 7.44
N GLN A 318 -11.97 9.68 7.86
CA GLN A 318 -11.09 8.81 7.10
C GLN A 318 -11.60 7.36 7.06
N TRP A 319 -12.11 6.83 8.18
CA TRP A 319 -12.78 5.53 8.21
C TRP A 319 -14.00 5.49 7.28
N PHE A 320 -14.77 6.56 7.26
CA PHE A 320 -15.93 6.70 6.40
C PHE A 320 -15.53 6.71 4.92
N ILE A 321 -14.45 7.40 4.54
CA ILE A 321 -13.91 7.38 3.18
C ILE A 321 -13.46 5.97 2.77
N VAL A 322 -12.72 5.28 3.64
CA VAL A 322 -12.27 3.90 3.37
C VAL A 322 -13.46 2.95 3.28
N ALA A 323 -14.42 3.05 4.20
CA ALA A 323 -15.63 2.23 4.21
C ALA A 323 -16.50 2.48 2.97
N ILE A 324 -16.67 3.74 2.56
CA ILE A 324 -17.34 4.09 1.30
C ILE A 324 -16.58 3.49 0.12
N SER A 325 -15.24 3.53 0.11
CA SER A 325 -14.47 3.00 -1.01
C SER A 325 -14.61 1.49 -1.13
N ILE A 326 -14.60 0.77 0.00
CA ILE A 326 -14.87 -0.68 0.07
C ILE A 326 -16.32 -0.97 -0.34
N ALA A 327 -17.29 -0.19 0.16
CA ALA A 327 -18.70 -0.36 -0.19
C ALA A 327 -18.95 -0.04 -1.67
N TRP A 328 -18.31 1.00 -2.21
CA TRP A 328 -18.40 1.39 -3.61
C TRP A 328 -17.87 0.27 -4.50
N GLU A 329 -16.74 -0.35 -4.12
CA GLU A 329 -16.23 -1.52 -4.81
C GLU A 329 -17.26 -2.68 -4.83
N GLN A 330 -17.98 -2.91 -3.73
CA GLN A 330 -18.97 -3.98 -3.63
C GLN A 330 -20.32 -3.66 -4.30
N TYR A 331 -20.72 -2.38 -4.37
CA TYR A 331 -22.11 -2.00 -4.67
C TYR A 331 -22.28 -1.02 -5.83
N ALA A 332 -21.27 -0.22 -6.19
CA ALA A 332 -21.47 0.94 -7.07
C ALA A 332 -21.46 0.66 -8.58
N TRP A 333 -21.85 -0.56 -8.96
CA TRP A 333 -22.06 -0.90 -10.37
C TRP A 333 -23.45 -1.51 -10.61
N ILE A 334 -24.45 -1.12 -9.81
CA ILE A 334 -25.86 -1.04 -10.27
C ILE A 334 -25.98 0.18 -11.17
#